data_AF-A0A8X8YPF0-F1
#
_entry.id   AF-A0A8X8YPF0-F1
#
_cell.length_a   1.000
_cell.length_b   1.000
_cell.length_c   1.000
_cell.angle_alpha   90.00
_cell.angle_beta   90.00
_cell.angle_gamma   90.00
#
_symmetry.space_group_name_H-M   'P 1'
#
loop_
_entity.id
_entity.type
_entity.pdbx_description
1 polymer ?
#
loop_
_entity_poly.entity_id
_entity_poly.type
_entity_poly.pdbx_seq_one_letter_code
_entity_poly.pdbx_strand_id
1 'polypeptide(L)'
;MYHYSEETGKFEASYQALNFTCDLPLACKSYDICLLSGSCSCIRLVGDVCNEAGACGAGESEMVEIKDVVNVLTSESYKDRIGKRECSRFCNEDCACVAAQYVEDEGEDEVGSLGRCFLYGIARGIRKVDRENERAAYIVKVGRGLKDSHGQNFGLKKWVIIVVVVVDVFIILIILGGVGYYFLWKKKRNLAAREQAS
;
A
#
# COMPACT_ATOMS: atom_id res chain seq x y z
N MET A 1 17.37 -26.12 -13.63
CA MET A 1 17.76 -26.61 -14.97
C MET A 1 19.24 -26.34 -15.18
N TYR A 2 20.01 -27.38 -15.54
CA TYR A 2 21.41 -27.25 -15.91
C TYR A 2 21.53 -27.39 -17.43
N HIS A 3 22.40 -26.61 -18.03
CA HIS A 3 22.76 -26.73 -19.43
C HIS A 3 24.24 -27.06 -19.55
N TYR A 4 24.62 -27.79 -20.59
CA TYR A 4 26.02 -28.08 -20.87
C TYR A 4 26.60 -26.92 -21.67
N SER A 5 27.64 -26.26 -21.14
CA SER A 5 28.39 -25.21 -21.83
C SER A 5 29.59 -25.83 -22.52
N GLU A 6 29.62 -25.81 -23.86
CA GLU A 6 30.76 -26.31 -24.64
C GLU A 6 32.01 -25.43 -24.47
N GLU A 7 31.83 -24.16 -24.14
CA GLU A 7 32.91 -23.19 -23.99
C GLU A 7 33.72 -23.42 -22.70
N THR A 8 33.04 -23.81 -21.61
CA THR A 8 33.68 -24.14 -20.32
C THR A 8 33.84 -25.63 -20.07
N GLY A 9 33.26 -26.47 -20.93
CA GLY A 9 33.29 -27.94 -20.84
C GLY A 9 32.58 -28.47 -19.59
N LYS A 10 31.59 -27.74 -19.07
CA LYS A 10 30.93 -28.06 -17.79
C LYS A 10 29.43 -27.82 -17.85
N PHE A 11 28.71 -28.49 -16.95
CA PHE A 11 27.30 -28.20 -16.70
C PHE A 11 27.18 -26.93 -15.86
N GLU A 12 26.47 -25.94 -16.39
CA GLU A 12 26.20 -24.67 -15.74
C GLU A 12 24.71 -24.54 -15.43
N ALA A 13 24.40 -23.94 -14.28
CA ALA A 13 23.01 -23.71 -13.89
C ALA A 13 22.42 -22.59 -14.75
N SER A 14 21.34 -22.89 -15.47
CA SER A 14 20.59 -21.89 -16.25
C SER A 14 19.64 -21.06 -15.38
N TYR A 15 19.61 -21.33 -14.07
CA TYR A 15 18.72 -20.66 -13.12
C TYR A 15 19.42 -20.52 -11.78
N GLN A 16 19.13 -19.43 -11.08
CA GLN A 16 19.54 -19.22 -9.69
C GLN A 16 18.30 -19.38 -8.81
N ALA A 17 18.21 -20.51 -8.12
CA ALA A 17 16.99 -20.96 -7.44
C ALA A 17 16.53 -20.03 -6.30
N LEU A 18 17.49 -19.38 -5.64
CA LEU A 18 17.28 -18.50 -4.49
C LEU A 18 18.33 -17.41 -4.61
N ASN A 19 17.91 -16.20 -4.94
CA ASN A 19 18.83 -15.07 -5.09
C ASN A 19 18.80 -14.20 -3.83
N PHE A 20 17.66 -14.16 -3.15
CA PHE A 20 17.45 -13.35 -1.95
C PHE A 20 16.78 -14.14 -0.83
N THR A 21 17.05 -13.76 0.41
CA THR A 21 16.46 -14.37 1.62
C THR A 21 14.93 -14.39 1.58
N CYS A 22 14.31 -13.42 0.92
CA CYS A 22 12.85 -13.28 0.79
C CYS A 22 12.20 -14.25 -0.21
N ASP A 23 12.98 -15.00 -0.98
CA ASP A 23 12.47 -16.07 -1.85
C ASP A 23 12.18 -17.35 -1.03
N LEU A 24 12.62 -17.40 0.23
CA LEU A 24 12.31 -18.52 1.12
C LEU A 24 10.89 -18.39 1.70
N PRO A 25 10.13 -19.50 1.73
CA PRO A 25 8.72 -19.50 2.15
C PRO A 25 8.46 -19.04 3.60
N LEU A 26 9.49 -19.03 4.45
CA LEU A 26 9.40 -18.72 5.89
C LEU A 26 10.49 -17.73 6.34
N ALA A 27 10.91 -16.82 5.45
CA ALA A 27 11.96 -15.84 5.77
C ALA A 27 11.58 -14.89 6.93
N CYS A 28 10.29 -14.58 7.06
CA CYS A 28 9.74 -13.69 8.08
C CYS A 28 8.67 -14.37 8.93
N LYS A 29 8.37 -13.77 10.09
CA LYS A 29 7.31 -14.23 10.98
C LYS A 29 5.92 -14.02 10.36
N SER A 30 4.90 -14.58 10.98
CA SER A 30 3.51 -14.31 10.64
C SER A 30 3.24 -12.81 10.69
N TYR A 31 2.45 -12.31 9.75
CA TYR A 31 2.08 -10.90 9.59
C TYR A 31 3.23 -9.94 9.21
N ASP A 32 4.39 -10.47 8.84
CA ASP A 32 5.51 -9.70 8.32
C ASP A 32 5.65 -9.83 6.80
N ILE A 33 6.07 -8.73 6.17
CA ILE A 33 6.49 -8.63 4.78
C ILE A 33 8.02 -8.60 4.73
N CYS A 34 8.60 -9.44 3.87
CA CYS A 34 10.02 -9.39 3.56
C CYS A 34 10.33 -8.28 2.54
N LEU A 35 11.13 -7.29 2.94
CA LEU A 35 11.54 -6.18 2.10
C LEU A 35 12.65 -6.61 1.13
N LEU A 36 12.84 -5.86 0.04
CA LEU A 36 13.93 -6.12 -0.94
C LEU A 36 15.33 -6.09 -0.30
N SER A 37 15.49 -5.41 0.83
CA SER A 37 16.71 -5.41 1.65
C SER A 37 16.96 -6.72 2.42
N GLY A 38 16.04 -7.69 2.39
CA GLY A 38 16.10 -8.91 3.18
C GLY A 38 15.66 -8.75 4.64
N SER A 39 15.16 -7.58 5.03
CA SER A 39 14.63 -7.31 6.37
C SER A 39 13.12 -7.53 6.43
N CYS A 40 12.61 -7.93 7.60
CA CYS A 40 11.18 -8.13 7.83
C CYS A 40 10.53 -6.86 8.38
N SER A 41 9.32 -6.55 7.90
CA SER A 41 8.52 -5.42 8.37
C SER A 41 7.06 -5.85 8.55
N CYS A 42 6.47 -5.54 9.70
CA CYS A 42 5.09 -5.89 9.98
C CYS A 42 4.09 -5.14 9.08
N ILE A 43 3.02 -5.84 8.71
CA ILE A 43 1.86 -5.29 7.99
C ILE A 43 1.11 -4.31 8.93
N ARG A 44 1.48 -3.03 8.87
CA ARG A 44 0.76 -1.95 9.58
C ARG A 44 -0.48 -1.52 8.79
N LEU A 45 -1.61 -2.19 9.01
CA LEU A 45 -2.91 -1.83 8.45
C LEU A 45 -3.86 -1.45 9.58
N VAL A 46 -4.17 -0.15 9.72
CA VAL A 46 -5.17 0.46 10.64
C VAL A 46 -5.53 -0.45 11.82
N GLY A 47 -4.61 -0.56 12.77
CA GLY A 47 -4.59 -1.62 13.79
C GLY A 47 -3.24 -2.34 13.76
N ASP A 48 -2.69 -2.65 14.92
CA ASP A 48 -1.39 -3.32 15.02
C ASP A 48 -1.59 -4.83 14.75
N VAL A 49 -1.70 -5.21 13.47
CA VAL A 49 -1.90 -6.61 13.03
C VAL A 49 -0.71 -7.51 13.40
N CYS A 50 0.34 -6.95 14.01
CA CYS A 50 1.55 -7.65 14.41
C CYS A 50 1.34 -8.66 15.54
N ASN A 51 0.21 -8.60 16.26
CA ASN A 51 -0.04 -9.50 17.39
C ASN A 51 -1.33 -10.32 17.28
N GLU A 52 -2.40 -9.79 16.67
CA GLU A 52 -3.67 -10.52 16.58
C GLU A 52 -4.42 -10.17 15.28
N ALA A 53 -4.45 -11.09 14.32
CA ALA A 53 -5.44 -11.06 13.26
C ALA A 53 -6.51 -12.09 13.60
N GLY A 54 -7.70 -11.60 13.94
CA GLY A 54 -8.77 -12.47 14.41
C GLY A 54 -10.04 -11.70 14.77
N ALA A 55 -10.41 -10.72 13.94
CA ALA A 55 -11.77 -10.20 14.01
C ALA A 55 -12.64 -11.11 13.12
N CYS A 56 -13.56 -11.88 13.71
CA CYS A 56 -14.56 -12.62 12.96
C CYS A 56 -15.97 -12.14 13.33
N GLY A 57 -16.67 -11.58 12.34
CA GLY A 57 -18.04 -11.14 12.49
C GLY A 57 -18.42 -10.16 11.39
N ALA A 58 -19.67 -10.25 10.91
CA ALA A 58 -20.20 -9.30 9.94
C ALA A 58 -20.23 -7.88 10.54
N GLY A 59 -19.23 -7.07 10.21
CA GLY A 59 -19.09 -5.69 10.68
C GLY A 59 -17.82 -5.41 11.49
N GLU A 60 -17.13 -6.44 11.98
CA GLU A 60 -15.92 -6.31 12.82
C GLU A 60 -14.62 -6.46 12.04
N SER A 61 -14.67 -6.91 10.79
CA SER A 61 -13.50 -7.08 9.94
C SER A 61 -13.68 -6.49 8.54
N GLU A 62 -12.58 -6.03 7.96
CA GLU A 62 -12.47 -5.54 6.59
C GLU A 62 -11.34 -6.27 5.87
N MET A 63 -11.49 -6.45 4.55
CA MET A 63 -10.45 -7.06 3.71
C MET A 63 -9.70 -5.95 2.99
N VAL A 64 -8.40 -5.83 3.24
CA VAL A 64 -7.54 -4.79 2.67
C VAL A 64 -6.48 -5.40 1.77
N GLU A 65 -6.40 -4.88 0.56
CA GLU A 65 -5.38 -5.29 -0.42
C GLU A 65 -4.02 -4.64 -0.10
N ILE A 66 -2.97 -5.47 -0.10
CA ILE A 66 -1.59 -5.01 0.05
C ILE A 66 -1.01 -4.85 -1.34
N LYS A 67 -0.50 -3.65 -1.63
CA LYS A 67 0.14 -3.34 -2.92
C LYS A 67 1.60 -3.75 -2.95
N ASP A 68 2.12 -3.99 -4.15
CA ASP A 68 3.54 -4.24 -4.43
C ASP A 68 4.10 -5.44 -3.65
N VAL A 69 3.28 -6.46 -3.42
CA VAL A 69 3.69 -7.69 -2.75
C VAL A 69 3.32 -8.92 -3.56
N VAL A 70 4.11 -9.98 -3.35
CA VAL A 70 3.80 -11.32 -3.84
C VAL A 70 3.87 -12.30 -2.69
N ASN A 71 3.00 -13.31 -2.73
CA ASN A 71 3.04 -14.42 -1.81
C ASN A 71 3.80 -15.58 -2.47
N VAL A 72 4.79 -16.12 -1.75
CA VAL A 72 5.60 -17.26 -2.19
C VAL A 72 4.92 -18.58 -1.82
N LEU A 73 3.96 -18.56 -0.89
CA LEU A 73 3.21 -19.72 -0.48
C LEU A 73 1.99 -19.95 -1.38
N THR A 74 1.64 -21.22 -1.54
CA THR A 74 0.39 -21.65 -2.16
C THR A 74 -0.46 -22.35 -1.10
N SER A 75 -1.78 -22.12 -1.12
CA SER A 75 -2.73 -22.83 -0.25
C SER A 75 -3.37 -24.00 -0.99
N GLU A 76 -3.64 -25.09 -0.28
CA GLU A 76 -4.47 -26.19 -0.79
C GLU A 76 -5.97 -25.84 -0.77
N SER A 77 -6.37 -24.89 0.07
CA SER A 77 -7.72 -24.37 0.12
C SER A 77 -7.88 -23.26 -0.92
N TYR A 78 -8.39 -23.63 -2.10
CA TYR A 78 -8.68 -22.68 -3.17
C TYR A 78 -10.09 -22.83 -3.74
N LYS A 79 -10.56 -21.75 -4.35
CA LYS A 79 -11.79 -21.69 -5.14
C LYS A 79 -11.41 -21.25 -6.55
N ASP A 80 -12.02 -21.90 -7.52
CA ASP A 80 -11.74 -21.64 -8.94
C ASP A 80 -12.89 -20.84 -9.57
N ARG A 81 -12.57 -20.09 -10.63
CA ARG A 81 -13.53 -19.27 -11.40
C ARG A 81 -14.38 -18.33 -10.53
N ILE A 82 -13.77 -17.64 -9.57
CA ILE A 82 -14.45 -16.61 -8.78
C ILE A 82 -13.82 -15.25 -9.04
N GLY A 83 -14.59 -14.18 -8.84
CA GLY A 83 -14.06 -12.82 -8.96
C GLY A 83 -13.26 -12.40 -7.72
N LYS A 84 -12.36 -11.43 -7.89
CA LYS A 84 -11.58 -10.82 -6.78
C LYS A 84 -12.45 -10.40 -5.58
N ARG A 85 -13.58 -9.74 -5.84
CA ARG A 85 -14.50 -9.27 -4.77
C ARG A 85 -15.10 -10.43 -3.99
N GLU A 86 -15.41 -11.52 -4.69
CA GLU A 86 -15.98 -12.72 -4.09
C GLU A 86 -14.95 -13.47 -3.26
N CYS A 87 -13.70 -13.52 -3.71
CA CYS A 87 -12.56 -14.03 -2.95
C CYS A 87 -12.42 -13.32 -1.59
N SER A 88 -12.48 -11.98 -1.59
CA SER A 88 -12.49 -11.19 -0.34
C SER A 88 -13.67 -11.53 0.55
N ARG A 89 -14.88 -11.66 -0.02
CA ARG A 89 -16.09 -12.00 0.73
C ARG A 89 -15.96 -13.36 1.41
N PHE A 90 -15.53 -14.40 0.69
CA PHE A 90 -15.36 -15.75 1.25
C PHE A 90 -14.39 -15.77 2.41
N CYS A 91 -13.24 -15.09 2.28
CA CYS A 91 -12.32 -15.00 3.41
C CYS A 91 -12.91 -14.20 4.56
N ASN A 92 -13.66 -13.13 4.28
CA ASN A 92 -14.24 -12.31 5.33
C ASN A 92 -15.27 -13.08 6.18
N GLU A 93 -16.08 -13.92 5.55
CA GLU A 93 -17.11 -14.75 6.20
C GLU A 93 -16.52 -15.96 6.96
N ASP A 94 -15.37 -16.47 6.53
CA ASP A 94 -14.69 -17.58 7.20
C ASP A 94 -13.82 -17.09 8.37
N CYS A 95 -14.20 -17.41 9.61
CA CYS A 95 -13.44 -17.05 10.82
C CYS A 95 -12.02 -17.61 10.84
N ALA A 96 -11.77 -18.74 10.20
CA ALA A 96 -10.43 -19.32 10.13
C ALA A 96 -9.56 -18.61 9.08
N CYS A 97 -10.16 -17.89 8.13
CA CYS A 97 -9.42 -17.17 7.10
C CYS A 97 -8.89 -15.83 7.61
N VAL A 98 -7.60 -15.60 7.36
CA VAL A 98 -6.84 -14.41 7.75
C VAL A 98 -6.34 -13.63 6.54
N ALA A 99 -6.08 -14.31 5.43
CA ALA A 99 -5.69 -13.67 4.17
C ALA A 99 -6.20 -14.47 2.98
N ALA A 100 -6.27 -13.81 1.82
CA ALA A 100 -6.64 -14.40 0.55
C ALA A 100 -5.72 -13.89 -0.57
N GLN A 101 -5.49 -14.73 -1.57
CA GLN A 101 -4.77 -14.36 -2.78
C GLN A 101 -5.64 -14.66 -3.99
N TYR A 102 -5.95 -13.63 -4.75
CA TYR A 102 -6.64 -13.75 -6.03
C TYR A 102 -5.61 -13.74 -7.16
N VAL A 103 -5.70 -14.68 -8.08
CA VAL A 103 -4.88 -14.78 -9.29
C VAL A 103 -5.82 -14.87 -10.47
N GLU A 104 -5.75 -13.89 -11.36
CA GLU A 104 -6.55 -13.83 -12.58
C GLU A 104 -6.12 -14.93 -13.56
N ASP A 105 -7.10 -15.61 -14.18
CA ASP A 105 -6.80 -16.63 -15.17
C ASP A 105 -6.42 -15.98 -16.52
N GLU A 106 -5.50 -16.62 -17.26
CA GLU A 106 -5.13 -16.17 -18.59
C GLU A 106 -6.22 -16.60 -19.59
N GLY A 107 -7.18 -15.70 -19.85
CA GLY A 107 -8.23 -15.89 -20.84
C GLY A 107 -8.55 -14.58 -21.55
N GLU A 108 -8.45 -14.60 -22.89
CA GLU A 108 -9.10 -13.61 -23.75
C GLU A 108 -10.60 -13.87 -23.66
N ASP A 109 -11.39 -12.82 -23.42
CA ASP A 109 -12.86 -12.77 -23.43
C ASP A 109 -13.62 -12.81 -22.08
N GLU A 110 -14.17 -11.62 -21.81
CA GLU A 110 -15.51 -11.33 -21.30
C GLU A 110 -15.83 -11.24 -19.79
N VAL A 111 -16.22 -10.01 -19.43
CA VAL A 111 -17.18 -9.62 -18.37
C VAL A 111 -16.93 -10.24 -17.00
N GLY A 112 -15.99 -9.63 -16.29
CA GLY A 112 -15.66 -9.97 -14.91
C GLY A 112 -14.49 -10.92 -14.90
N SER A 113 -13.31 -10.40 -14.58
CA SER A 113 -12.12 -11.21 -14.42
C SER A 113 -12.36 -12.26 -13.34
N LEU A 114 -12.56 -13.50 -13.80
CA LEU A 114 -12.60 -14.69 -12.98
C LEU A 114 -11.18 -15.22 -12.84
N GLY A 115 -10.95 -15.88 -11.73
CA GLY A 115 -9.65 -16.46 -11.45
C GLY A 115 -9.70 -17.39 -10.26
N ARG A 116 -8.50 -17.74 -9.80
CA ARG A 116 -8.30 -18.61 -8.64
C ARG A 116 -8.11 -17.78 -7.38
N CYS A 117 -8.81 -18.19 -6.32
CA CYS A 117 -8.73 -17.60 -5.01
C CYS A 117 -8.18 -18.61 -4.01
N PHE A 118 -7.04 -18.30 -3.42
CA PHE A 118 -6.40 -19.09 -2.37
C PHE A 118 -6.72 -18.47 -1.01
N LEU A 119 -7.17 -19.28 -0.07
CA LEU A 119 -7.51 -18.85 1.30
C LEU A 119 -6.43 -19.31 2.28
N TYR A 120 -6.06 -18.43 3.21
CA TYR A 120 -4.97 -18.65 4.16
C TYR A 120 -5.44 -18.41 5.58
N GLY A 121 -5.19 -19.37 6.47
CA GLY A 121 -5.43 -19.20 7.92
C GLY A 121 -4.32 -18.45 8.65
N ILE A 122 -3.26 -18.05 7.94
CA ILE A 122 -2.15 -17.28 8.48
C ILE A 122 -1.51 -16.45 7.37
N ALA A 123 -1.26 -15.16 7.63
CA ALA A 123 -0.55 -14.31 6.68
C ALA A 123 0.96 -14.49 6.85
N ARG A 124 1.65 -15.09 5.87
CA ARG A 124 3.12 -15.30 5.88
C ARG A 124 3.63 -15.56 4.46
N GLY A 125 4.95 -15.53 4.26
CA GLY A 125 5.56 -15.79 2.95
C GLY A 125 5.39 -14.64 1.97
N ILE A 126 5.15 -13.43 2.46
CA ILE A 126 4.90 -12.24 1.67
C ILE A 126 6.23 -11.52 1.45
N ARG A 127 6.54 -11.15 0.21
CA ARG A 127 7.71 -10.32 -0.11
C ARG A 127 7.31 -9.10 -0.94
N LYS A 128 8.03 -8.00 -0.73
CA LYS A 128 7.88 -6.79 -1.53
C LYS A 128 8.53 -6.97 -2.91
N VAL A 129 7.90 -6.41 -3.93
CA VAL A 129 8.39 -6.36 -5.31
C VAL A 129 8.41 -4.92 -5.81
N ASP A 130 9.32 -4.61 -6.74
CA ASP A 130 9.41 -3.26 -7.34
C ASP A 130 8.35 -3.01 -8.41
N ARG A 131 7.67 -4.05 -8.90
CA ARG A 131 6.61 -3.96 -9.91
C ARG A 131 5.31 -4.51 -9.36
N GLU A 132 4.24 -3.76 -9.55
CA GLU A 132 2.89 -4.19 -9.20
C GLU A 132 2.54 -5.46 -10.00
N ASN A 133 2.03 -6.47 -9.29
CA ASN A 133 1.57 -7.70 -9.91
C ASN A 133 0.11 -7.52 -10.31
N GLU A 134 -0.14 -6.93 -11.48
CA GLU A 134 -1.49 -6.58 -11.93
C GLU A 134 -2.44 -7.79 -11.98
N ARG A 135 -1.91 -9.00 -12.20
CA ARG A 135 -2.67 -10.25 -12.30
C ARG A 135 -2.91 -10.97 -10.97
N ALA A 136 -2.29 -10.52 -9.87
CA ALA A 136 -2.42 -11.17 -8.58
C ALA A 136 -2.57 -10.17 -7.44
N ALA A 137 -3.67 -10.29 -6.69
CA ALA A 137 -3.98 -9.44 -5.56
C ALA A 137 -3.86 -10.22 -4.25
N TYR A 138 -3.07 -9.71 -3.30
CA TYR A 138 -2.97 -10.25 -1.95
C TYR A 138 -3.77 -9.39 -0.98
N ILE A 139 -4.68 -10.01 -0.23
CA ILE A 139 -5.72 -9.34 0.53
C ILE A 139 -5.72 -9.89 1.95
N VAL A 140 -5.63 -9.03 2.96
CA VAL A 140 -5.54 -9.43 4.37
C VAL A 140 -6.78 -8.97 5.11
N LYS A 141 -7.28 -9.85 6.00
CA LYS A 141 -8.35 -9.53 6.93
C LYS A 141 -7.79 -8.70 8.07
N VAL A 142 -8.40 -7.55 8.31
CA VAL A 142 -8.05 -6.63 9.41
C VAL A 142 -9.27 -6.36 10.26
N GLY A 143 -9.08 -6.16 11.56
CA GLY A 143 -10.14 -5.71 12.45
C GLY A 143 -10.57 -4.29 12.10
N ARG A 144 -11.87 -4.04 12.07
CA ARG A 144 -12.45 -2.73 11.89
C ARG A 144 -12.30 -1.98 13.20
N GLY A 145 -11.17 -1.27 13.36
CA GLY A 145 -11.00 -0.39 14.51
C GLY A 145 -12.14 0.61 14.59
N LEU A 146 -12.77 0.74 15.77
CA LEU A 146 -13.45 1.99 16.11
C LEU A 146 -12.53 3.13 15.69
N LYS A 147 -13.08 4.11 14.98
CA LYS A 147 -12.43 5.39 14.71
C LYS A 147 -12.09 6.06 16.05
N ASP A 148 -11.03 5.62 16.71
CA ASP A 148 -10.49 6.29 17.87
C ASP A 148 -9.15 6.91 17.48
N SER A 149 -9.28 8.18 17.13
CA SER A 149 -8.44 9.27 17.61
C SER A 149 -7.29 8.86 18.55
N HIS A 150 -6.19 8.33 18.02
CA HIS A 150 -4.82 8.78 18.33
C HIS A 150 -3.82 8.04 17.44
N GLY A 151 -3.78 8.43 16.16
CA GLY A 151 -2.80 7.89 15.20
C GLY A 151 -1.39 8.36 15.54
N GLN A 152 -0.65 7.56 16.31
CA GLN A 152 0.79 7.63 16.34
C GLN A 152 1.33 7.01 15.03
N ASN A 153 2.15 7.79 14.32
CA ASN A 153 2.90 7.44 13.10
C ASN A 153 2.20 7.65 11.73
N PHE A 154 1.27 8.61 11.61
CA PHE A 154 0.84 9.18 10.32
C PHE A 154 1.22 10.67 10.14
N GLY A 155 2.22 11.14 10.90
CA GLY A 155 2.56 12.56 11.02
C GLY A 155 3.18 13.19 9.76
N LEU A 156 3.96 12.47 8.95
CA LEU A 156 4.75 13.15 7.92
C LEU A 156 3.93 13.60 6.71
N LYS A 157 2.99 12.79 6.20
CA LYS A 157 2.23 13.15 4.99
C LYS A 157 1.15 14.21 5.23
N LYS A 158 0.52 14.20 6.42
CA LYS A 158 -0.52 15.19 6.76
C LYS A 158 0.09 16.55 7.12
N TRP A 159 1.24 16.57 7.78
CA TRP A 159 1.99 17.81 8.05
C TRP A 159 2.50 18.46 6.76
N VAL A 160 2.96 17.69 5.77
CA VAL A 160 3.40 18.26 4.48
C VAL A 160 2.24 18.99 3.79
N ILE A 161 1.03 18.43 3.76
CA ILE A 161 -0.13 19.10 3.14
C ILE A 161 -0.53 20.35 3.91
N ILE A 162 -0.55 20.30 5.25
CA ILE A 162 -0.90 21.45 6.08
C ILE A 162 0.13 22.58 5.92
N VAL A 163 1.43 22.24 5.92
CA VAL A 163 2.51 23.22 5.74
C VAL A 163 2.42 23.89 4.36
N VAL A 164 2.15 23.13 3.30
CA VAL A 164 1.98 23.71 1.95
C VAL A 164 0.81 24.70 1.90
N VAL A 165 -0.36 24.32 2.42
CA VAL A 165 -1.54 25.21 2.46
C VAL A 165 -1.27 26.48 3.26
N VAL A 166 -0.61 26.37 4.42
CA VAL A 166 -0.27 27.53 5.25
C VAL A 166 0.70 28.44 4.50
N VAL A 167 1.77 27.90 3.90
CA VAL A 167 2.76 28.69 3.16
C VAL A 167 2.13 29.45 1.99
N ASP A 168 1.27 28.80 1.20
CA ASP A 168 0.59 29.44 0.07
C ASP A 168 -0.34 30.58 0.51
N VAL A 169 -1.10 30.38 1.60
CA VAL A 169 -1.98 31.44 2.15
C VAL A 169 -1.18 32.62 2.70
N PHE A 170 -0.07 32.35 3.41
CA PHE A 170 0.80 33.41 3.93
C PHE A 170 1.44 34.24 2.81
N ILE A 171 1.89 33.60 1.72
CA ILE A 171 2.45 34.31 0.57
C ILE A 171 1.38 35.21 -0.08
N ILE A 172 0.16 34.71 -0.28
CA ILE A 172 -0.94 35.48 -0.84
C ILE A 172 -1.28 36.70 0.05
N LEU A 173 -1.31 36.53 1.36
CA LEU A 173 -1.57 37.63 2.30
C LEU A 173 -0.47 38.69 2.26
N ILE A 174 0.81 38.31 2.13
CA ILE A 174 1.92 39.25 2.01
C ILE A 174 1.82 40.04 0.71
N ILE A 175 1.50 39.39 -0.41
CA ILE A 175 1.38 40.06 -1.71
C ILE A 175 0.19 41.03 -1.70
N LEU A 176 -0.99 40.57 -1.28
CA LEU A 176 -2.20 41.42 -1.22
C LEU A 176 -2.05 42.56 -0.21
N GLY A 177 -1.46 42.27 0.96
CA GLY A 177 -1.16 43.27 1.98
C GLY A 177 -0.15 44.31 1.49
N GLY A 178 0.93 43.88 0.84
CA GLY A 178 1.94 44.76 0.26
C GLY A 178 1.39 45.65 -0.86
N VAL A 179 0.61 45.08 -1.78
CA VAL A 179 -0.04 45.83 -2.86
C VAL A 179 -1.07 46.81 -2.30
N GLY A 180 -1.90 46.38 -1.35
CA GLY A 180 -2.88 47.24 -0.68
C GLY A 180 -2.21 48.40 0.07
N TYR A 181 -1.17 48.10 0.85
CA TYR A 181 -0.38 49.12 1.55
C TYR A 181 0.29 50.08 0.58
N TYR A 182 0.89 49.59 -0.50
CA TYR A 182 1.49 50.44 -1.53
C TYR A 182 0.46 51.39 -2.16
N PHE A 183 -0.74 50.90 -2.48
CA PHE A 183 -1.82 51.74 -3.01
C PHE A 183 -2.27 52.81 -2.02
N LEU A 184 -2.44 52.45 -0.74
CA LEU A 184 -2.82 53.39 0.32
C LEU A 184 -1.71 54.42 0.58
N TRP A 185 -0.45 53.98 0.60
CA TRP A 185 0.71 54.85 0.76
C TRP A 185 0.85 55.82 -0.43
N LYS A 186 0.69 55.33 -1.66
CA LYS A 186 0.68 56.15 -2.88
C LYS A 186 -0.48 57.14 -2.88
N LYS A 187 -1.67 56.73 -2.44
CA LYS A 187 -2.83 57.62 -2.29
C LYS A 187 -2.58 58.72 -1.25
N LYS A 188 -1.97 58.37 -0.11
CA LYS A 188 -1.58 59.36 0.93
C LYS A 188 -0.54 60.35 0.41
N ARG A 189 0.46 59.90 -0.36
CA ARG A 189 1.45 60.82 -0.99
C ARG A 189 0.81 61.74 -2.02
N ASN A 190 -0.14 61.24 -2.82
CA ASN A 190 -0.88 62.06 -3.78
C ASN A 190 -1.83 63.07 -3.10
N LEU A 191 -2.36 62.76 -1.91
CA LEU A 191 -3.15 63.69 -1.10
C LEU A 191 -2.27 64.74 -0.40
N ALA A 192 -1.16 64.34 0.19
CA ALA A 192 -0.19 65.27 0.81
C ALA A 192 0.45 66.22 -0.23
N ALA A 193 0.64 65.77 -1.47
CA ALA A 193 1.10 66.63 -2.58
C ALA A 193 0.03 67.64 -3.04
N ARG A 194 -1.26 67.40 -2.75
CA ARG A 194 -2.35 68.34 -3.06
C ARG A 194 -2.57 69.40 -1.97
N GLU A 195 -2.17 69.15 -0.72
CA GLU A 195 -2.25 70.14 0.37
C GLU A 195 -1.10 71.16 0.35
N GLN A 196 0.00 70.92 -0.37
CA GLN A 196 1.06 71.93 -0.57
C GLN A 196 0.87 72.80 -1.82
N ALA A 197 -0.26 72.65 -2.53
CA ALA A 197 -0.59 73.39 -3.74
C ALA A 197 -1.90 74.19 -3.62
N SER A 198 -2.33 74.51 -2.39
CA SER A 198 -3.42 75.45 -2.10
C SER A 198 -2.92 76.62 -1.24
#